data_AF-A0A7J9BIK7-F1
#
_entry.id   AF-A0A7J9BIK7-F1
#
_cell.length_a   1.000
_cell.length_b   1.000
_cell.length_c   1.000
_cell.angle_alpha   90.00
_cell.angle_beta   90.00
_cell.angle_gamma   90.00
#
_symmetry.space_group_name_H-M   'P 1'
#
loop_
_entity.id
_entity.type
_entity.pdbx_description
1 polymer ?
#
loop_
_entity_poly.entity_id
_entity_poly.type
_entity_poly.pdbx_seq_one_letter_code
_entity_poly.pdbx_strand_id
1 'polypeptide(L)'
;YDVALGLNTFGAKFVANFAKKCVKLKVLVHVSTAYVSGEKTGLILENSYSMGETLNGVSGLDIIFEKKVIEQKLNELRLLGASDKDITQAMKDLGIQRLLEFCLLILSRAQANEDKVQRMKVSGWSEPYMAPRAAPRGQAKALASLKMGKLARLYGWPNTYVFTKAMGEMLVGEFKANMATIILRPTIITSTFKEPFPGWAEGVR
;
A
#
# COMPACT_ATOMS: atom_id res chain seq x y z
N TYR A 1 8.34 -3.62 5.43
CA TYR A 1 7.73 -3.66 4.08
C TYR A 1 6.63 -4.70 4.12
N ASP A 2 7.03 -5.92 4.44
CA ASP A 2 6.26 -7.02 5.02
C ASP A 2 5.22 -6.66 6.11
N VAL A 3 5.56 -5.91 7.16
CA VAL A 3 4.66 -5.77 8.33
C VAL A 3 3.36 -5.05 8.01
N ALA A 4 3.43 -3.88 7.34
CA ALA A 4 2.22 -3.11 7.00
C ALA A 4 1.33 -3.86 6.01
N LEU A 5 1.92 -4.48 4.99
CA LEU A 5 1.20 -5.32 4.03
C LEU A 5 0.61 -6.56 4.73
N GLY A 6 1.38 -7.20 5.61
CA GLY A 6 0.93 -8.36 6.39
C GLY A 6 -0.25 -8.03 7.28
N LEU A 7 -0.19 -6.93 8.03
CA LEU A 7 -1.23 -6.54 8.99
C LEU A 7 -2.45 -5.91 8.32
N ASN A 8 -2.25 -4.83 7.54
CA ASN A 8 -3.36 -4.03 7.01
C ASN A 8 -4.02 -4.68 5.79
N THR A 9 -3.28 -5.44 5.00
CA THR A 9 -3.77 -6.05 3.76
C THR A 9 -4.13 -7.52 3.99
N PHE A 10 -3.16 -8.36 4.33
CA PHE A 10 -3.41 -9.80 4.48
C PHE A 10 -4.11 -10.18 5.78
N GLY A 11 -3.92 -9.42 6.86
CA GLY A 11 -4.69 -9.58 8.09
C GLY A 11 -6.19 -9.47 7.82
N ALA A 12 -6.60 -8.47 7.03
CA ALA A 12 -7.99 -8.31 6.61
C ALA A 12 -8.51 -9.52 5.82
N LYS A 13 -7.70 -10.04 4.87
CA LYS A 13 -8.01 -11.28 4.14
C LYS A 13 -8.20 -12.48 5.08
N PHE A 14 -7.32 -12.65 6.06
CA PHE A 14 -7.41 -13.78 6.99
C PHE A 14 -8.64 -13.69 7.88
N VAL A 15 -9.00 -12.50 8.35
CA VAL A 15 -10.25 -12.25 9.07
C VAL A 15 -11.45 -12.57 8.20
N ALA A 16 -11.49 -12.11 6.95
CA ALA A 16 -12.58 -12.43 6.02
C ALA A 16 -12.70 -13.95 5.76
N ASN A 17 -11.58 -14.65 5.59
CA ASN A 17 -11.56 -16.10 5.44
C ASN A 17 -12.00 -16.85 6.70
N PHE A 18 -11.66 -16.33 7.88
CA PHE A 18 -12.13 -16.89 9.14
C PHE A 18 -13.64 -16.68 9.30
N ALA A 19 -14.12 -15.46 9.05
CA ALA A 19 -15.53 -15.09 9.10
C ALA A 19 -16.40 -16.00 8.22
N LYS A 20 -15.91 -16.39 7.04
CA LYS A 20 -16.58 -17.37 6.16
C LYS A 20 -16.82 -18.74 6.79
N LYS A 21 -15.98 -19.17 7.73
CA LYS A 21 -16.13 -20.44 8.44
C LYS A 21 -17.14 -20.36 9.59
N CYS A 22 -17.54 -19.15 9.98
CA CYS A 22 -18.48 -18.92 11.07
C CYS A 22 -19.93 -19.00 10.57
N VAL A 23 -20.54 -20.19 10.67
CA VAL A 23 -21.91 -20.45 10.17
C VAL A 23 -23.02 -19.60 10.82
N LYS A 24 -22.76 -19.04 12.01
CA LYS A 24 -23.69 -18.15 12.73
C LYS A 24 -23.42 -16.66 12.48
N LEU A 25 -22.33 -16.32 11.79
CA LEU A 25 -21.97 -14.92 11.53
C LEU A 25 -22.89 -14.35 10.46
N LYS A 26 -23.61 -13.29 10.80
CA LYS A 26 -24.58 -12.65 9.89
C LYS A 26 -23.97 -11.52 9.06
N VAL A 27 -23.05 -10.77 9.65
CA VAL A 27 -22.43 -9.59 9.03
C VAL A 27 -20.97 -9.50 9.47
N LEU A 28 -20.08 -9.19 8.52
CA LEU A 28 -18.70 -8.78 8.78
C LEU A 28 -18.60 -7.26 8.65
N VAL A 29 -18.19 -6.58 9.72
CA VAL A 29 -17.90 -5.14 9.68
C VAL A 29 -16.39 -4.95 9.65
N HIS A 30 -15.87 -4.49 8.51
CA HIS A 30 -14.46 -4.16 8.33
C HIS A 30 -14.25 -2.67 8.55
N VAL A 31 -13.58 -2.30 9.66
CA VAL A 31 -13.24 -0.91 9.96
C VAL A 31 -11.92 -0.54 9.29
N SER A 32 -11.99 0.28 8.25
CA SER A 32 -10.86 0.70 7.45
C SER A 32 -10.61 2.20 7.57
N THR A 33 -9.45 2.61 8.06
CA THR A 33 -9.05 4.03 8.09
C THR A 33 -8.30 4.46 6.82
N ALA A 34 -8.66 3.87 5.66
CA ALA A 34 -8.03 4.13 4.37
C ALA A 34 -8.47 5.42 3.67
N TYR A 35 -9.19 6.32 4.35
CA TYR A 35 -9.71 7.50 3.67
C TYR A 35 -8.60 8.52 3.40
N VAL A 36 -8.02 8.48 2.21
CA VAL A 36 -7.45 9.67 1.57
C VAL A 36 -7.69 9.57 0.07
N SER A 37 -8.39 10.56 -0.47
CA SER A 37 -8.82 10.63 -1.86
C SER A 37 -7.70 11.01 -2.84
N GLY A 38 -6.44 10.80 -2.44
CA GLY A 38 -5.27 11.24 -3.20
C GLY A 38 -5.33 12.74 -3.50
N GLU A 39 -5.22 13.10 -4.77
CA GLU A 39 -5.32 14.48 -5.27
C GLU A 39 -6.74 14.85 -5.74
N LYS A 40 -7.76 14.01 -5.47
CA LYS A 40 -9.15 14.29 -5.87
C LYS A 40 -9.68 15.48 -5.07
N THR A 41 -10.36 16.39 -5.76
CA THR A 41 -10.98 17.59 -5.20
C THR A 41 -12.50 17.56 -5.39
N GLY A 42 -13.23 18.35 -4.59
CA GLY A 42 -14.70 18.46 -4.67
C GLY A 42 -15.45 17.47 -3.78
N LEU A 43 -16.70 17.15 -4.16
CA LEU A 43 -17.52 16.17 -3.45
C LEU A 43 -17.03 14.75 -3.78
N ILE A 44 -16.52 14.04 -2.78
CA ILE A 44 -15.93 12.72 -2.96
C ILE A 44 -16.87 11.69 -2.37
N LEU A 45 -17.50 10.89 -3.24
CA LEU A 45 -18.35 9.80 -2.83
C LEU A 45 -17.53 8.62 -2.30
N GLU A 46 -18.03 7.99 -1.24
CA GLU A 46 -17.45 6.76 -0.71
C GLU A 46 -17.85 5.57 -1.59
N ASN A 47 -16.94 5.18 -2.48
CA ASN A 47 -17.09 3.98 -3.29
C ASN A 47 -16.25 2.83 -2.72
N SER A 48 -16.64 1.59 -3.02
CA SER A 48 -15.82 0.42 -2.72
C SER A 48 -14.64 0.35 -3.69
N TYR A 49 -13.48 -0.11 -3.23
CA TYR A 49 -12.32 -0.33 -4.10
C TYR A 49 -12.41 -1.69 -4.79
N SER A 50 -12.19 -1.69 -6.10
CA SER A 50 -12.06 -2.92 -6.91
C SER A 50 -10.64 -3.48 -6.81
N MET A 51 -10.49 -4.79 -7.02
CA MET A 51 -9.18 -5.43 -7.02
C MET A 51 -8.25 -4.81 -8.07
N GLY A 52 -7.10 -4.30 -7.64
CA GLY A 52 -6.13 -3.64 -8.51
C GLY A 52 -6.47 -2.19 -8.88
N GLU A 53 -7.51 -1.60 -8.28
CA GLU A 53 -7.86 -0.19 -8.48
C GLU A 53 -6.78 0.74 -7.93
N THR A 54 -6.54 1.84 -8.64
CA THR A 54 -5.56 2.87 -8.27
C THR A 54 -6.21 4.24 -8.36
N LEU A 55 -5.80 5.18 -7.52
CA LEU A 55 -6.46 6.49 -7.42
C LEU A 55 -6.27 7.36 -8.67
N ASN A 56 -5.17 7.14 -9.40
CA ASN A 56 -4.79 7.87 -10.60
C ASN A 56 -5.00 7.06 -11.90
N GLY A 57 -5.59 5.87 -11.83
CA GLY A 57 -5.90 5.04 -13.00
C GLY A 57 -4.70 4.30 -13.61
N VAL A 58 -3.52 4.34 -12.99
CA VAL A 58 -2.36 3.54 -13.40
C VAL A 58 -2.68 2.05 -13.21
N SER A 59 -2.52 1.26 -14.26
CA SER A 59 -2.73 -0.19 -14.21
C SER A 59 -1.47 -0.95 -13.74
N GLY A 60 -1.64 -2.16 -13.22
CA GLY A 60 -0.53 -3.05 -12.84
C GLY A 60 -0.39 -3.33 -11.34
N LEU A 61 -1.32 -2.86 -10.51
CA LEU A 61 -1.37 -3.25 -9.10
C LEU A 61 -1.85 -4.71 -8.96
N ASP A 62 -0.91 -5.63 -8.74
CA ASP A 62 -1.22 -7.04 -8.44
C ASP A 62 -0.76 -7.40 -7.01
N ILE A 63 -1.70 -7.30 -6.07
CA ILE A 63 -1.46 -7.52 -4.63
C ILE A 63 -0.98 -8.96 -4.35
N ILE A 64 -1.50 -9.95 -5.10
CA ILE A 64 -1.19 -11.37 -4.89
C ILE A 64 0.20 -11.69 -5.41
N PHE A 65 0.54 -11.18 -6.60
CA PHE A 65 1.87 -11.32 -7.17
C PHE A 65 2.93 -10.67 -6.28
N GLU A 66 2.70 -9.44 -5.81
CA GLU A 66 3.63 -8.75 -4.90
C GLU A 66 3.90 -9.59 -3.64
N LYS A 67 2.85 -10.16 -3.04
CA LYS A 67 3.00 -11.04 -1.88
C LYS A 67 3.83 -12.28 -2.20
N LYS A 68 3.60 -12.91 -3.34
CA LYS A 68 4.33 -14.11 -3.74
C LYS A 68 5.82 -13.84 -3.88
N VAL A 69 6.19 -12.72 -4.50
CA VAL A 69 7.59 -12.30 -4.64
C VAL A 69 8.24 -12.06 -3.28
N ILE A 70 7.51 -11.42 -2.35
CA ILE A 70 7.96 -11.21 -0.96
C ILE A 70 8.20 -12.53 -0.24
N GLU A 71 7.22 -13.45 -0.28
CA GLU A 71 7.30 -14.73 0.43
C GLU A 71 8.39 -15.62 -0.13
N GLN A 72 8.56 -15.67 -1.46
CA GLN A 72 9.63 -16.41 -2.10
C GLN A 72 10.99 -15.90 -1.63
N LYS A 73 11.22 -14.58 -1.65
CA LYS A 73 12.50 -14.03 -1.21
C LYS A 73 12.76 -14.24 0.28
N LEU A 74 11.73 -14.09 1.11
CA LEU A 74 11.85 -14.31 2.55
C LEU A 74 12.18 -15.77 2.87
N ASN A 75 11.53 -16.72 2.19
CA ASN A 75 11.79 -18.15 2.35
C ASN A 75 13.20 -18.51 1.88
N GLU A 76 13.66 -18.00 0.74
CA GLU A 76 15.03 -18.16 0.24
C GLU A 76 16.06 -17.71 1.29
N LEU A 77 15.91 -16.49 1.83
CA LEU A 77 16.83 -15.94 2.81
C LEU A 77 16.84 -16.73 4.12
N ARG A 78 15.68 -17.21 4.57
CA ARG A 78 15.57 -18.06 5.76
C ARG A 78 16.24 -19.42 5.55
N LEU A 79 16.06 -20.04 4.37
CA LEU A 79 16.73 -21.29 4.02
C LEU A 79 18.25 -21.16 3.99
N LEU A 80 18.76 -19.98 3.61
CA LEU A 80 20.18 -19.65 3.65
C LEU A 80 20.71 -19.35 5.06
N GLY A 81 19.86 -19.39 6.09
CA GLY A 81 20.25 -19.07 7.46
C GLY A 81 20.65 -17.60 7.65
N ALA A 82 20.13 -16.69 6.81
CA ALA A 82 20.46 -15.27 6.89
C ALA A 82 20.03 -14.66 8.24
N SER A 83 20.83 -13.74 8.77
CA SER A 83 20.47 -13.04 10.00
C SER A 83 19.28 -12.11 9.78
N ASP A 84 18.55 -11.75 10.84
CA ASP A 84 17.43 -10.79 10.76
C ASP A 84 17.83 -9.45 10.13
N LYS A 85 19.08 -9.04 10.35
CA LYS A 85 19.66 -7.83 9.76
C LYS A 85 19.84 -7.97 8.26
N ASP A 86 20.33 -9.10 7.80
CA ASP A 86 20.55 -9.39 6.37
C ASP A 86 19.21 -9.58 5.65
N ILE A 87 18.25 -10.26 6.29
CA ILE A 87 16.87 -10.36 5.79
C ILE A 87 16.29 -8.96 5.62
N THR A 88 16.40 -8.12 6.65
CA THR A 88 15.88 -6.74 6.60
C THR A 88 16.53 -5.93 5.47
N GLN A 89 17.81 -6.14 5.18
CA GLN A 89 18.51 -5.44 4.11
C GLN A 89 18.15 -5.99 2.72
N ALA A 90 18.08 -7.31 2.55
CA ALA A 90 17.69 -7.92 1.29
C ALA A 90 16.23 -7.62 0.91
N MET A 91 15.31 -7.63 1.88
CA MET A 91 13.91 -7.22 1.66
C MET A 91 13.80 -5.75 1.28
N LYS A 92 14.75 -4.93 1.76
CA LYS A 92 14.89 -3.55 1.35
C LYS A 92 15.31 -3.47 -0.13
N ASP A 93 16.32 -4.22 -0.54
CA ASP A 93 16.87 -4.11 -1.89
C ASP A 93 15.90 -4.66 -2.94
N LEU A 94 15.20 -5.76 -2.63
CA LEU A 94 14.09 -6.29 -3.42
C LEU A 94 13.03 -5.21 -3.71
N GLY A 95 12.60 -4.47 -2.68
CA GLY A 95 11.62 -3.40 -2.85
C GLY A 95 12.09 -2.25 -3.76
N ILE A 96 13.40 -1.99 -3.84
CA ILE A 96 13.97 -0.99 -4.77
C ILE A 96 13.93 -1.53 -6.20
N GLN A 97 14.36 -2.78 -6.38
CA GLN A 97 14.33 -3.44 -7.69
C GLN A 97 12.91 -3.48 -8.27
N ARG A 98 11.91 -3.84 -7.46
CA ARG A 98 10.49 -3.83 -7.85
C ARG A 98 10.03 -2.47 -8.36
N LEU A 99 10.42 -1.39 -7.68
CA LEU A 99 10.09 -0.03 -8.10
C LEU A 99 10.73 0.31 -9.45
N LEU A 100 12.01 -0.04 -9.65
CA LEU A 100 12.72 0.23 -10.89
C LEU A 100 12.12 -0.56 -12.06
N GLU A 101 11.78 -1.83 -11.87
CA GLU A 101 11.08 -2.65 -12.87
C GLU A 101 9.76 -2.00 -13.31
N PHE A 102 8.98 -1.48 -12.36
CA PHE A 102 7.73 -0.78 -12.66
C PHE A 102 7.95 0.56 -13.39
N CYS A 103 8.93 1.36 -12.96
CA CYS A 103 9.27 2.61 -13.65
C CYS A 103 9.70 2.34 -15.11
N LEU A 104 10.50 1.30 -15.33
CA LEU A 104 10.90 0.89 -16.68
C LEU A 104 9.68 0.48 -17.52
N LEU A 105 8.76 -0.30 -16.96
CA LEU A 105 7.51 -0.68 -17.64
C LEU A 105 6.68 0.55 -18.07
N ILE A 106 6.57 1.55 -17.19
CA ILE A 106 5.84 2.79 -17.48
C ILE A 106 6.54 3.59 -18.57
N LEU A 107 7.87 3.71 -18.51
CA LEU A 107 8.66 4.40 -19.54
C LEU A 107 8.54 3.70 -20.91
N SER A 108 8.63 2.36 -20.95
CA SER A 108 8.45 1.59 -22.17
C SER A 108 7.04 1.75 -22.76
N ARG A 109 6.00 1.86 -21.91
CA ARG A 109 4.63 2.13 -22.36
C ARG A 109 4.42 3.58 -22.80
N ALA A 110 5.13 4.54 -22.21
CA ALA A 110 5.10 5.94 -22.63
C ALA A 110 5.76 6.13 -24.01
N GLN A 111 6.86 5.42 -24.26
CA GLN A 111 7.55 5.39 -25.57
C GLN A 111 6.70 4.71 -26.66
N ALA A 112 5.91 3.70 -26.30
CA ALA A 112 4.99 3.04 -27.24
C ALA A 112 3.75 3.89 -27.62
N ASN A 113 3.61 5.10 -27.06
CA ASN A 113 2.40 5.95 -27.17
C ASN A 113 2.76 7.40 -27.51
N GLU A 114 3.88 7.62 -28.23
CA GLU A 114 4.41 8.96 -28.57
C GLU A 114 3.38 9.85 -29.30
N ASP A 115 2.37 9.29 -29.98
CA ASP A 115 1.29 10.07 -30.61
C ASP A 115 0.29 10.71 -29.63
N LYS A 116 0.27 10.30 -28.35
CA LYS A 116 -0.61 10.87 -27.31
C LYS A 116 0.11 11.74 -26.28
N VAL A 117 1.40 11.52 -26.06
CA VAL A 117 2.19 12.18 -24.99
C VAL A 117 2.40 13.67 -25.23
N GLN A 118 2.35 14.15 -26.48
CA GLN A 118 2.48 15.59 -26.78
C GLN A 118 1.35 16.46 -26.21
N ARG A 119 0.24 15.89 -25.72
CA ARG A 119 -0.86 16.64 -25.07
C ARG A 119 -0.81 16.69 -23.54
N MET A 120 0.05 15.92 -22.88
CA MET A 120 0.24 15.98 -21.42
C MET A 120 1.52 16.74 -21.06
N LYS A 121 1.58 18.03 -21.41
CA LYS A 121 2.49 18.96 -20.70
C LYS A 121 1.82 19.34 -19.38
N VAL A 122 1.92 18.47 -18.37
CA VAL A 122 1.69 18.88 -16.98
C VAL A 122 3.03 19.46 -16.48
N SER A 123 2.97 20.76 -16.22
CA SER A 123 4.01 21.63 -15.69
C SER A 123 4.74 21.03 -14.48
N GLY A 124 6.09 21.09 -14.49
CA GLY A 124 6.86 21.24 -13.25
C GLY A 124 7.80 20.12 -12.82
N TRP A 125 8.17 19.16 -13.67
CA TRP A 125 9.24 18.20 -13.34
C TRP A 125 10.58 18.65 -13.93
N SER A 126 11.36 19.40 -13.15
CA SER A 126 12.77 19.65 -13.44
C SER A 126 13.61 19.32 -12.22
N GLU A 127 14.08 18.07 -12.11
CA GLU A 127 15.24 17.78 -11.27
C GLU A 127 16.03 16.57 -11.81
N PRO A 128 17.38 16.60 -11.81
CA PRO A 128 18.20 15.60 -12.49
C PRO A 128 18.37 14.33 -11.65
N TYR A 129 18.36 13.18 -12.32
CA TYR A 129 18.68 11.87 -11.76
C TYR A 129 20.01 11.89 -10.98
N MET A 130 19.95 11.69 -9.66
CA MET A 130 21.12 11.32 -8.85
C MET A 130 21.18 9.81 -8.65
N ALA A 131 22.27 9.18 -9.12
CA ALA A 131 22.61 7.80 -8.80
C ALA A 131 22.87 7.62 -7.28
N PRO A 132 22.58 6.46 -6.67
CA PRO A 132 22.68 6.33 -5.22
C PRO A 132 24.15 6.29 -4.77
N ARG A 133 24.62 7.33 -4.08
CA ARG A 133 25.76 7.21 -3.15
C ARG A 133 25.27 6.47 -1.90
N ALA A 134 26.08 5.53 -1.40
CA ALA A 134 25.78 4.71 -0.24
C ALA A 134 25.35 5.56 0.97
N ALA A 135 24.14 5.34 1.49
CA ALA A 135 23.57 6.12 2.59
C ALA A 135 24.20 5.72 3.95
N PRO A 136 24.48 6.68 4.86
CA PRO A 136 25.06 6.39 6.17
C PRO A 136 24.16 5.54 7.09
N ARG A 137 24.81 4.75 7.96
CA ARG A 137 24.18 3.86 8.95
C ARG A 137 23.39 4.67 9.98
N GLY A 138 22.10 4.81 9.73
CA GLY A 138 21.13 5.53 10.57
C GLY A 138 19.82 5.79 9.83
N GLN A 139 19.89 5.89 8.49
CA GLN A 139 18.73 6.12 7.62
C GLN A 139 18.04 4.84 7.16
N ALA A 140 18.48 3.66 7.60
CA ALA A 140 17.97 2.39 7.10
C ALA A 140 16.48 2.15 7.43
N LYS A 141 15.93 2.79 8.49
CA LYS A 141 14.48 2.82 8.79
C LYS A 141 13.74 3.80 7.87
N ALA A 142 14.30 5.00 7.62
CA ALA A 142 13.73 6.01 6.72
C ALA A 142 13.71 5.55 5.24
N LEU A 143 14.74 4.82 4.80
CA LEU A 143 14.83 4.24 3.46
C LEU A 143 13.78 3.14 3.25
N ALA A 144 13.40 2.39 4.29
CA ALA A 144 12.37 1.36 4.20
C ALA A 144 10.95 1.96 4.07
N SER A 145 10.68 3.08 4.75
CA SER A 145 9.46 3.88 4.57
C SER A 145 9.39 4.60 3.22
N LEU A 146 10.53 4.84 2.56
CA LEU A 146 10.62 5.47 1.25
C LEU A 146 10.17 4.57 0.07
N LYS A 147 9.96 3.26 0.27
CA LYS A 147 9.79 2.26 -0.81
C LYS A 147 8.33 2.01 -1.18
N MET A 148 7.53 1.57 -0.21
CA MET A 148 6.07 1.48 -0.38
C MET A 148 5.43 2.86 -0.45
N GLY A 149 6.07 3.89 0.11
CA GLY A 149 5.67 5.28 -0.09
C GLY A 149 5.78 5.71 -1.56
N LYS A 150 6.77 5.19 -2.30
CA LYS A 150 6.91 5.44 -3.74
C LYS A 150 5.89 4.66 -4.58
N LEU A 151 5.62 3.39 -4.26
CA LEU A 151 4.53 2.62 -4.90
C LEU A 151 3.15 3.22 -4.60
N ALA A 152 2.92 3.64 -3.35
CA ALA A 152 1.72 4.35 -2.95
C ALA A 152 1.53 5.60 -3.83
N ARG A 153 2.54 6.48 -3.90
CA ARG A 153 2.52 7.67 -4.76
C ARG A 153 2.34 7.33 -6.23
N LEU A 154 2.99 6.28 -6.72
CA LEU A 154 2.86 5.82 -8.11
C LEU A 154 1.40 5.48 -8.46
N TYR A 155 0.67 4.89 -7.53
CA TYR A 155 -0.75 4.54 -7.68
C TYR A 155 -1.71 5.61 -7.14
N GLY A 156 -1.20 6.82 -6.84
CA GLY A 156 -1.99 7.98 -6.42
C GLY A 156 -2.33 8.04 -4.92
N TRP A 157 -1.78 7.15 -4.10
CA TRP A 157 -1.98 7.12 -2.65
C TRP A 157 -0.97 8.00 -1.92
N PRO A 158 -1.40 8.77 -0.90
CA PRO A 158 -0.56 9.77 -0.24
C PRO A 158 0.58 9.16 0.58
N ASN A 159 0.37 7.95 1.11
CA ASN A 159 1.32 7.26 1.96
C ASN A 159 1.05 5.74 1.97
N THR A 160 2.03 5.00 2.48
CA THR A 160 2.00 3.55 2.63
C THR A 160 0.80 3.05 3.44
N TYR A 161 0.41 3.77 4.50
CA TYR A 161 -0.62 3.31 5.42
C TYR A 161 -1.98 3.23 4.70
N VAL A 162 -2.39 4.34 4.10
CA VAL A 162 -3.64 4.45 3.33
C VAL A 162 -3.64 3.42 2.19
N PHE A 163 -2.52 3.32 1.46
CA PHE A 163 -2.39 2.35 0.38
C PHE A 163 -2.60 0.90 0.84
N THR A 164 -1.96 0.50 1.95
CA THR A 164 -2.11 -0.87 2.49
C THR A 164 -3.51 -1.15 3.05
N LYS A 165 -4.20 -0.14 3.58
CA LYS A 165 -5.60 -0.27 4.01
C LYS A 165 -6.54 -0.40 2.80
N ALA A 166 -6.35 0.39 1.75
CA ALA A 166 -7.10 0.25 0.51
C ALA A 166 -6.91 -1.15 -0.12
N MET A 167 -5.68 -1.66 -0.16
CA MET A 167 -5.43 -3.05 -0.57
C MET A 167 -6.13 -4.07 0.34
N GLY A 168 -6.24 -3.80 1.65
CA GLY A 168 -7.01 -4.62 2.57
C GLY A 168 -8.50 -4.64 2.25
N GLU A 169 -9.08 -3.48 1.94
CA GLU A 169 -10.47 -3.37 1.48
C GLU A 169 -10.70 -4.14 0.19
N MET A 170 -9.79 -4.05 -0.79
CA MET A 170 -9.87 -4.81 -2.04
C MET A 170 -9.89 -6.32 -1.76
N LEU A 171 -9.02 -6.81 -0.86
CA LEU A 171 -9.03 -8.22 -0.48
C LEU A 171 -10.29 -8.60 0.31
N VAL A 172 -10.83 -7.73 1.15
CA VAL A 172 -12.12 -8.01 1.82
C VAL A 172 -13.26 -8.08 0.82
N GLY A 173 -13.30 -7.16 -0.15
CA GLY A 173 -14.30 -7.12 -1.22
C GLY A 173 -14.25 -8.36 -2.13
N GLU A 174 -13.05 -8.81 -2.47
CA GLU A 174 -12.83 -10.01 -3.29
C GLU A 174 -13.15 -11.29 -2.49
N PHE A 175 -12.66 -11.37 -1.26
CA PHE A 175 -12.72 -12.58 -0.45
C PHE A 175 -13.92 -12.62 0.51
N LYS A 176 -14.93 -11.74 0.44
CA LYS A 176 -16.16 -11.87 1.24
C LYS A 176 -17.12 -12.95 0.73
N ALA A 177 -17.09 -13.29 -0.57
CA ALA A 177 -18.11 -14.14 -1.21
C ALA A 177 -19.54 -13.65 -0.89
N ASN A 178 -20.42 -14.54 -0.42
CA ASN A 178 -21.82 -14.23 -0.09
C ASN A 178 -22.02 -13.66 1.33
N MET A 179 -20.95 -13.42 2.10
CA MET A 179 -21.04 -12.84 3.44
C MET A 179 -21.46 -11.36 3.34
N ALA A 180 -22.54 -10.98 4.03
CA ALA A 180 -22.90 -9.58 4.17
C ALA A 180 -21.74 -8.83 4.84
N THR A 181 -21.17 -7.87 4.11
CA THR A 181 -19.94 -7.20 4.55
C THR A 181 -20.10 -5.70 4.40
N ILE A 182 -19.77 -4.98 5.47
CA ILE A 182 -19.78 -3.52 5.55
C ILE A 182 -18.33 -3.07 5.68
N ILE A 183 -17.91 -2.13 4.83
CA ILE A 183 -16.63 -1.43 4.99
C ILE A 183 -16.97 -0.08 5.63
N LEU A 184 -16.52 0.13 6.87
CA LEU A 184 -16.71 1.37 7.61
C LEU A 184 -15.43 2.17 7.56
N ARG A 185 -15.50 3.44 7.15
CA ARG A 185 -14.33 4.33 7.06
C ARG A 185 -14.41 5.50 8.04
N PRO A 186 -14.06 5.30 9.33
CA PRO A 186 -14.10 6.39 10.28
C PRO A 186 -13.03 7.45 9.95
N THR A 187 -13.33 8.71 10.26
CA THR A 187 -12.35 9.79 10.25
C THR A 187 -11.24 9.52 11.26
N ILE A 188 -10.06 10.12 11.06
CA ILE A 188 -8.96 10.02 12.03
C ILE A 188 -9.46 10.46 13.41
N ILE A 189 -9.35 9.55 14.39
CA ILE A 189 -9.62 9.84 15.79
C ILE A 189 -8.30 10.30 16.40
N THR A 190 -8.12 11.62 16.50
CA THR A 190 -6.87 12.23 16.99
C THR A 190 -6.84 12.33 18.50
N SER A 191 -7.96 12.66 19.14
CA SER A 191 -7.98 12.91 20.58
C SER A 191 -9.33 12.53 21.13
N THR A 192 -9.31 12.10 22.37
CA THR A 192 -10.49 11.66 23.09
C THR A 192 -10.87 12.76 24.05
N PHE A 193 -12.02 13.41 23.84
CA PHE A 193 -12.45 14.47 24.76
C PHE A 193 -12.87 13.92 26.13
N LYS A 194 -13.47 12.72 26.18
CA LYS A 194 -14.03 12.17 27.42
C LYS A 194 -13.94 10.65 27.56
N GLU A 195 -14.30 9.86 26.55
CA GLU A 195 -14.41 8.41 26.68
C GLU A 195 -13.56 7.62 25.66
N PRO A 196 -12.85 6.55 26.07
CA PRO A 196 -12.87 5.92 27.40
C PRO A 196 -12.04 6.66 28.47
N PHE A 197 -11.16 7.56 28.05
CA PHE A 197 -10.43 8.49 28.92
C PHE A 197 -10.05 9.73 28.12
N PRO A 198 -10.08 10.93 28.73
CA PRO A 198 -9.63 12.14 28.06
C PRO A 198 -8.14 12.03 27.73
N GLY A 199 -7.75 12.41 26.51
CA GLY A 199 -6.38 12.33 26.07
C GLY A 199 -6.15 13.09 24.78
N TRP A 200 -5.01 13.78 24.70
CA TRP A 200 -4.55 14.45 23.50
C TRP A 200 -3.47 13.60 22.82
N ALA A 201 -3.48 13.49 21.50
CA ALA A 201 -2.39 12.85 20.79
C ALA A 201 -1.16 13.77 20.78
N GLU A 202 -0.21 13.53 21.67
CA GLU A 202 1.11 14.13 21.59
C GLU A 202 1.97 13.40 20.54
N GLY A 203 2.62 14.18 19.67
CA GLY A 203 3.58 13.63 18.69
C GLY A 203 3.07 13.42 17.28
N VAL A 204 1.91 13.97 16.90
CA VAL A 204 1.52 14.10 15.49
C VAL A 204 2.36 15.22 14.87
N ARG A 205 3.54 14.87 14.34
CA ARG A 205 4.43 15.74 13.56
C ARG A 205 4.45 15.31 12.11
#